data_AF-A0A1W9URJ9-F1
#
_entry.id   AF-A0A1W9URJ9-F1
#
_cell.length_a   1.000
_cell.length_b   1.000
_cell.length_c   1.000
_cell.angle_alpha   90.00
_cell.angle_beta   90.00
_cell.angle_gamma   90.00
#
_symmetry.space_group_name_H-M   'P 1'
#
loop_
_entity.id
_entity.type
_entity.pdbx_description
1 polymer ?
#
loop_
_entity_poly.entity_id
_entity_poly.type
_entity_poly.pdbx_seq_one_letter_code
_entity_poly.pdbx_strand_id
1 'polypeptide(L)'
;MIEEVAHLHQQGVSWQVLEFYGLEYRFIAQHLQNRLTRNDMVQKLASAIHQFAKRQDTWFRRMERRGCTIHWLDGEENPLQQFMAVIATVHRP
;
A
#
# COMPACT_ATOMS: atom_id res chain seq x y z
N MET A 1 -8.32 7.36 -10.26
CA MET A 1 -6.89 6.99 -10.38
C MET A 1 -6.28 7.34 -11.74
N ILE A 2 -6.64 6.72 -12.88
CA ILE A 2 -5.98 7.09 -14.18
C ILE A 2 -6.18 8.56 -14.54
N GLU A 3 -7.42 9.04 -14.45
CA GLU A 3 -7.77 10.44 -14.71
C GLU A 3 -7.04 11.42 -13.77
N GLU A 4 -6.88 11.04 -12.51
CA GLU A 4 -6.15 11.84 -11.51
C GLU A 4 -4.68 11.97 -11.87
N VAL A 5 -4.00 10.86 -12.24
CA VAL A 5 -2.60 10.90 -12.67
C VAL A 5 -2.43 11.71 -13.95
N ALA A 6 -3.37 11.58 -14.90
CA ALA A 6 -3.37 12.38 -16.12
C ALA A 6 -3.53 13.88 -15.80
N HIS A 7 -4.45 14.23 -14.89
CA HIS A 7 -4.69 15.59 -14.46
C HIS A 7 -3.46 16.19 -13.73
N LEU A 8 -2.84 15.44 -12.81
CA LEU A 8 -1.62 15.86 -12.13
C LEU A 8 -0.49 16.12 -13.13
N HIS A 9 -0.35 15.27 -14.14
CA HIS A 9 0.64 15.50 -15.19
C HIS A 9 0.34 16.78 -16.00
N GLN A 10 -0.92 17.00 -16.38
CA GLN A 10 -1.36 18.23 -17.06
C GLN A 10 -1.10 19.49 -16.21
N GLN A 11 -1.18 19.37 -14.88
CA GLN A 11 -0.85 20.44 -13.93
C GLN A 11 0.66 20.65 -13.73
N GLY A 12 1.52 19.89 -14.43
CA GLY A 12 2.96 20.09 -14.44
C GLY A 12 3.76 19.12 -13.57
N VAL A 13 3.12 18.11 -12.94
CA VAL A 13 3.86 17.07 -12.22
C VAL A 13 4.63 16.21 -13.22
N SER A 14 5.95 16.11 -13.06
CA SER A 14 6.78 15.34 -14.00
C SER A 14 6.52 13.84 -13.90
N TRP A 15 6.74 13.11 -15.00
CA TRP A 15 6.65 11.65 -15.01
C TRP A 15 7.56 11.01 -13.98
N GLN A 16 8.74 11.57 -13.74
CA GLN A 16 9.70 11.08 -12.74
C GLN A 16 9.11 11.12 -11.33
N VAL A 17 8.39 12.21 -11.00
CA VAL A 17 7.72 12.36 -9.70
C VAL A 17 6.57 11.36 -9.57
N LEU A 18 5.74 11.21 -10.60
CA LEU A 18 4.64 10.23 -10.61
C LEU A 18 5.16 8.79 -10.49
N GLU A 19 6.25 8.47 -11.21
CA GLU A 19 6.90 7.17 -11.10
C GLU A 19 7.56 6.93 -9.74
N PHE A 20 7.85 7.99 -8.97
CA PHE A 20 8.40 7.88 -7.64
C PHE A 20 7.35 7.64 -6.54
N TYR A 21 6.15 8.25 -6.64
CA TYR A 21 5.18 8.31 -5.53
C TYR A 21 4.63 6.98 -5.02
N GLY A 22 4.57 5.95 -5.86
CA GLY A 22 4.05 4.66 -5.43
C GLY A 22 3.77 3.72 -6.58
N LEU A 23 3.34 2.50 -6.26
CA LEU A 23 3.07 1.47 -7.27
C LEU A 23 2.01 1.94 -8.27
N GLU A 24 0.85 2.38 -7.78
CA GLU A 24 -0.27 2.75 -8.65
C GLU A 24 0.07 3.93 -9.56
N TYR A 25 0.61 5.02 -8.99
CA TYR A 25 1.08 6.17 -9.76
C TYR A 25 2.12 5.79 -10.81
N ARG A 26 3.09 4.94 -10.47
CA ARG A 26 4.13 4.48 -11.40
C ARG A 26 3.55 3.70 -12.58
N PHE A 27 2.70 2.72 -12.31
CA PHE A 27 2.14 1.90 -13.39
C PHE A 27 1.20 2.71 -14.28
N ILE A 28 0.40 3.60 -13.70
CA ILE A 28 -0.46 4.51 -14.47
C ILE A 28 0.39 5.50 -15.29
N ALA A 29 1.45 6.07 -14.73
CA ALA A 29 2.36 6.95 -15.45
C ALA A 29 3.02 6.23 -16.64
N GLN A 30 3.41 4.97 -16.48
CA GLN A 30 3.96 4.17 -17.58
C GLN A 30 2.91 3.85 -18.65
N HIS A 31 1.66 3.61 -18.25
CA HIS A 31 0.56 3.42 -19.19
C HIS A 31 0.26 4.69 -20.00
N LEU A 32 0.17 5.85 -19.35
CA LEU A 32 -0.07 7.14 -20.01
C LEU A 32 1.09 7.55 -20.95
N GLN A 33 2.31 7.07 -20.68
CA GLN A 33 3.47 7.21 -21.58
C GLN A 33 3.51 6.14 -22.68
N ASN A 34 2.46 5.35 -22.88
CA ASN A 34 2.37 4.24 -23.83
C ASN A 34 3.44 3.14 -23.65
N ARG A 35 4.08 3.05 -22.48
CA ARG A 35 5.06 1.99 -22.16
C ARG A 35 4.39 0.68 -21.75
N LEU A 36 3.12 0.74 -21.34
CA LEU A 36 2.31 -0.40 -20.97
C LEU A 36 0.92 -0.28 -21.60
N THR A 37 0.39 -1.40 -22.09
CA THR A 37 -1.04 -1.48 -22.39
C THR A 37 -1.84 -1.39 -21.08
N ARG A 38 -3.12 -1.05 -21.16
CA ARG A 38 -3.99 -1.01 -19.98
C ARG A 38 -4.04 -2.37 -19.27
N ASN A 39 -4.05 -3.47 -20.04
CA ASN A 39 -4.06 -4.82 -19.47
C ASN A 39 -2.75 -5.11 -18.73
N ASP A 40 -1.60 -4.87 -19.36
CA ASP A 40 -0.30 -5.08 -18.73
C ASP A 40 -0.12 -4.24 -17.48
N MET A 41 -0.58 -2.98 -17.51
CA MET A 41 -0.58 -2.09 -16.36
C MET A 41 -1.32 -2.72 -15.18
N VAL A 42 -2.56 -3.19 -15.39
CA VAL A 42 -3.38 -3.81 -14.35
C VAL A 42 -2.72 -5.08 -13.80
N GLN A 43 -2.26 -5.98 -14.67
CA GLN A 43 -1.66 -7.24 -14.24
C GLN A 43 -0.34 -7.05 -13.47
N LYS A 44 0.51 -6.14 -13.95
CA LYS A 44 1.78 -5.83 -13.27
C LYS A 44 1.56 -5.10 -11.96
N LEU A 45 0.62 -4.15 -11.91
CA LEU A 45 0.25 -3.46 -10.67
C LEU A 45 -0.29 -4.45 -9.64
N ALA A 46 -1.23 -5.32 -10.02
CA ALA A 46 -1.78 -6.34 -9.13
C ALA A 46 -0.65 -7.23 -8.58
N SER A 47 0.23 -7.74 -9.44
CA SER A 47 1.38 -8.56 -9.02
C SER A 47 2.29 -7.81 -8.04
N ALA A 48 2.55 -6.52 -8.28
CA ALA A 48 3.38 -5.69 -7.41
C ALA A 48 2.74 -5.44 -6.04
N ILE A 49 1.41 -5.26 -5.98
CA ILE A 49 0.64 -5.12 -4.74
C ILE A 49 0.75 -6.38 -3.89
N HIS A 50 0.54 -7.57 -4.49
CA HIS A 50 0.68 -8.84 -3.77
C HIS A 50 2.09 -9.03 -3.20
N GLN A 51 3.12 -8.71 -3.99
CA GLN A 51 4.50 -8.79 -3.52
C GLN A 51 4.80 -7.78 -2.41
N PHE A 52 4.21 -6.58 -2.47
CA PHE A 52 4.35 -5.57 -1.43
C PHE A 52 3.70 -6.03 -0.13
N ALA A 53 2.47 -6.54 -0.17
CA ALA A 53 1.78 -7.12 0.99
C ALA A 53 2.61 -8.25 1.64
N LYS A 54 3.13 -9.19 0.83
CA LYS A 54 4.00 -10.27 1.33
C LYS A 54 5.27 -9.75 2.01
N ARG A 55 5.83 -8.64 1.53
CA ARG A 55 6.99 -7.98 2.17
C ARG A 55 6.58 -7.32 3.48
N GLN A 56 5.40 -6.72 3.57
CA GLN A 56 4.87 -6.17 4.82
C GLN A 56 4.71 -7.26 5.88
N ASP A 57 4.12 -8.42 5.53
CA ASP A 57 4.02 -9.57 6.45
C ASP A 57 5.39 -10.01 6.98
N THR A 58 6.37 -10.10 6.09
CA THR A 58 7.74 -10.48 6.45
C THR A 58 8.38 -9.44 7.38
N TRP A 59 8.10 -8.16 7.16
CA TRP A 59 8.60 -7.06 7.96
C TRP A 59 7.99 -7.05 9.37
N PHE A 60 6.66 -7.19 9.48
CA PHE A 60 5.98 -7.26 10.78
C PHE A 60 6.44 -8.47 11.61
N ARG A 61 6.53 -9.66 11.01
CA ARG A 61 7.08 -10.85 11.69
C ARG A 61 8.52 -10.64 12.17
N ARG A 62 9.32 -9.88 11.42
CA ARG A 62 10.68 -9.52 11.83
C ARG A 62 10.69 -8.56 13.02
N MET A 63 9.75 -7.63 13.09
CA MET A 63 9.61 -6.74 14.25
C MET A 63 9.28 -7.50 15.53
N GLU A 64 8.34 -8.45 15.46
CA GLU A 64 7.99 -9.31 16.61
C GLU A 64 9.21 -10.09 17.10
N ARG A 65 9.98 -10.69 16.19
CA ARG A 65 11.24 -11.37 16.53
C ARG A 65 12.29 -10.45 17.17
N ARG A 66 12.21 -9.14 16.95
CA ARG A 66 13.11 -8.13 17.55
C ARG A 66 12.56 -7.55 18.85
N GLY A 67 11.49 -8.13 19.39
CA GLY A 67 10.91 -7.74 20.68
C GLY A 67 9.86 -6.63 20.59
N CYS A 68 9.41 -6.25 19.38
CA CYS A 68 8.27 -5.35 19.25
C CYS A 68 6.97 -6.14 19.47
N THR A 69 6.21 -5.81 20.51
CA THR A 69 4.87 -6.37 20.69
C THR A 69 3.92 -5.79 19.66
N ILE A 70 3.42 -6.64 18.75
CA ILE A 70 2.35 -6.30 17.81
C ILE A 70 1.06 -6.94 18.30
N HIS A 71 0.02 -6.12 18.51
CA HIS A 71 -1.32 -6.59 18.80
C HIS A 71 -2.09 -6.71 17.47
N TRP A 72 -2.11 -7.91 16.90
CA TRP A 72 -2.83 -8.20 15.67
C TRP A 72 -4.35 -8.13 15.90
N LEU A 73 -5.05 -7.51 14.95
CA LEU A 73 -6.51 -7.44 14.91
C LEU A 73 -7.01 -8.31 13.76
N ASP A 74 -8.09 -9.03 13.98
CA ASP A 74 -8.79 -9.75 12.91
C ASP A 74 -9.63 -8.75 12.09
N GLY A 75 -9.31 -8.65 10.80
CA GLY A 75 -9.98 -7.75 9.87
C GLY A 75 -11.39 -8.19 9.48
N GLU A 76 -11.73 -9.47 9.63
CA GLU A 76 -13.04 -10.03 9.26
C GLU A 76 -14.10 -9.86 10.36
N GLU A 77 -13.70 -9.47 11.56
CA GLU A 77 -14.60 -9.25 12.70
C GLU A 77 -14.88 -7.74 12.94
N ASN A 78 -14.81 -7.27 14.19
CA ASN A 78 -14.93 -5.86 14.56
C ASN A 78 -13.57 -5.32 15.06
N PRO A 79 -12.71 -4.80 14.16
CA PRO A 79 -11.40 -4.30 14.51
C PRO A 79 -11.43 -3.17 15.56
N LEU A 80 -12.46 -2.33 15.54
CA LEU A 80 -12.59 -1.23 16.50
C LEU A 80 -12.80 -1.77 17.92
N GLN A 81 -13.68 -2.76 18.09
CA GLN A 81 -13.90 -3.38 19.39
C GLN A 81 -12.65 -4.08 19.90
N GLN A 82 -11.96 -4.84 19.05
CA GLN A 82 -10.70 -5.51 19.41
C GLN A 82 -9.62 -4.49 19.80
N PHE A 83 -9.47 -3.41 19.03
CA PHE A 83 -8.54 -2.33 19.33
C PHE A 83 -8.81 -1.68 20.70
N MET A 84 -10.07 -1.38 20.99
CA MET A 84 -10.47 -0.81 22.29
C MET A 84 -10.16 -1.76 23.44
N ALA A 85 -10.36 -3.07 23.26
CA ALA A 85 -10.03 -4.08 24.26
C ALA A 85 -8.51 -4.13 24.51
N VAL A 86 -7.69 -4.09 23.46
CA VAL A 86 -6.22 -4.05 23.59
C VAL A 86 -5.78 -2.82 24.38
N ILE A 87 -6.23 -1.61 24.02
CA ILE A 87 -5.83 -0.38 24.74
C ILE A 87 -6.20 -0.44 26.22
N ALA A 88 -7.40 -0.93 26.55
CA ALA A 88 -7.84 -1.06 27.94
C ALA A 88 -6.94 -1.98 28.78
N THR A 89 -6.34 -3.00 28.17
CA THR A 89 -5.40 -3.91 28.84
C THR A 89 -3.99 -3.32 29.02
N VAL A 90 -3.53 -2.52 28.06
CA VAL A 90 -2.18 -1.93 28.05
C VAL A 90 -2.06 -0.70 28.95
N HIS A 91 -3.16 0.02 29.21
CA HIS A 91 -3.20 1.23 30.05
C HIS A 91 -3.72 0.98 31.48
N ARG A 92 -3.65 -0.25 31.99
CA ARG A 92 -3.97 -0.53 33.39
C ARG A 92 -2.79 -0.05 34.27
N PRO A 93 -3.02 0.87 35.23
CA PRO A 93 -1.97 1.35 36.14
C PRO A 93 -1.43 0.23 37.04
#